data_AF-A0A8C5H3Z4-F1
#
_entry.id   AF-A0A8C5H3Z4-F1
#
_cell.length_a   1.000
_cell.length_b   1.000
_cell.length_c   1.000
_cell.angle_alpha   90.00
_cell.angle_beta   90.00
_cell.angle_gamma   90.00
#
_symmetry.space_group_name_H-M   'P 1'
#
loop_
_entity.id
_entity.type
_entity.pdbx_description
1 polymer ?
#
loop_
_entity_poly.entity_id
_entity_poly.type
_entity_poly.pdbx_seq_one_letter_code
_entity_poly.pdbx_strand_id
1 'polypeptide(L)'
;MSWMSYWLSCHQRPWNPSQFQITLDQSVSLLSPSTTLCSLFVFRSFRKRKREEGKGPYVKKPPNAFMLFLKSERKTVQEELGIRNSAAINKVLSERVQNKRELFQAEAQIEADIHALNNPGWSNKANYGKKSKKSRIKAPPLPPPSC
;
A
#
# COMPACT_ATOMS: atom_id res chain seq x y z
N MET A 1 13.86 -10.82 30.13
CA MET A 1 13.93 -11.45 28.79
C MET A 1 12.54 -11.95 28.42
N SER A 2 11.88 -11.39 27.39
CA SER A 2 10.92 -12.12 26.53
C SER A 2 10.28 -11.17 25.51
N TRP A 3 11.09 -10.57 24.63
CA TRP A 3 10.59 -9.96 23.38
C TRP A 3 10.67 -10.93 22.21
N MET A 4 11.39 -12.05 22.37
CA MET A 4 11.55 -13.09 21.36
C MET A 4 10.30 -13.97 21.17
N SER A 5 9.41 -14.06 22.16
CA SER A 5 8.25 -14.97 22.09
C SER A 5 7.03 -14.38 21.35
N TYR A 6 6.87 -13.05 21.31
CA TYR A 6 5.81 -12.42 20.51
C TYR A 6 6.11 -12.45 19.01
N TRP A 7 7.39 -12.51 18.63
CA TRP A 7 7.82 -12.52 17.24
C TRP A 7 7.59 -13.87 16.55
N LEU A 8 7.76 -14.99 17.27
CA LEU A 8 7.48 -16.33 16.74
C LEU A 8 5.98 -16.64 16.57
N SER A 9 5.08 -15.95 17.27
CA SER A 9 3.64 -16.23 17.16
C SER A 9 2.96 -15.53 15.97
N CYS A 10 3.49 -14.38 15.53
CA CYS A 10 2.95 -13.66 14.35
C CYS A 10 3.44 -14.22 13.01
N HIS A 11 4.54 -14.98 12.99
CA HIS A 11 5.15 -15.50 11.75
C HIS A 11 4.61 -16.87 11.28
N GLN A 12 3.68 -17.49 12.04
CA GLN A 12 3.07 -18.78 11.70
C GLN A 12 1.65 -18.69 11.11
N ARG A 13 1.26 -17.58 10.47
CA ARG A 13 0.09 -17.60 9.58
C ARG A 13 0.58 -17.99 8.18
N PRO A 14 0.34 -19.23 7.70
CA PRO A 14 0.61 -19.55 6.31
C PRO A 14 -0.24 -18.62 5.45
N TRP A 15 0.42 -17.86 4.58
CA TRP A 15 -0.25 -17.12 3.51
C TRP A 15 -0.86 -18.14 2.56
N ASN A 16 -2.12 -18.50 2.78
CA ASN A 16 -2.89 -19.41 1.94
C ASN A 16 -3.71 -18.59 0.92
N PRO A 17 -3.30 -18.52 -0.36
CA PRO A 17 -4.05 -17.81 -1.39
C PRO A 17 -5.34 -18.52 -1.82
N SER A 18 -5.63 -19.72 -1.30
CA SER A 18 -6.79 -20.54 -1.66
C SER A 18 -8.02 -20.32 -0.76
N GLN A 19 -7.87 -19.60 0.36
CA GLN A 19 -8.99 -19.31 1.29
C GLN A 19 -9.94 -18.18 0.80
N PHE A 20 -9.59 -17.45 -0.26
CA PHE A 20 -10.46 -16.42 -0.85
C PHE A 20 -11.42 -16.94 -1.94
N GLN A 21 -11.47 -18.25 -2.18
CA GLN A 21 -12.32 -18.84 -3.23
C GLN A 21 -13.47 -19.71 -2.71
N ILE A 22 -13.63 -19.93 -1.39
CA ILE A 22 -14.63 -20.89 -0.87
C ILE A 22 -15.86 -20.22 -0.22
N THR A 23 -15.85 -18.91 0.05
CA THR A 23 -17.01 -18.23 0.68
C THR A 23 -18.00 -17.59 -0.30
N LEU A 24 -18.02 -18.02 -1.56
CA LEU A 24 -18.92 -17.47 -2.59
C LEU A 24 -19.69 -18.57 -3.36
N ASP A 25 -20.11 -19.64 -2.67
CA ASP A 25 -21.01 -20.63 -3.28
C ASP A 25 -22.06 -21.22 -2.30
N GLN A 26 -22.32 -20.58 -1.15
CA GLN A 26 -23.40 -21.00 -0.25
C GLN A 26 -24.19 -19.81 0.28
N SER A 27 -24.97 -19.18 -0.59
CA SER A 27 -26.23 -18.48 -0.24
C SER A 27 -26.86 -17.83 -1.48
N VAL A 28 -27.11 -18.61 -2.52
CA VAL A 28 -28.05 -18.22 -3.57
C VAL A 28 -29.20 -19.22 -3.58
N SER A 29 -30.04 -19.11 -2.56
CA SER A 29 -31.39 -19.66 -2.63
C SER A 29 -32.23 -19.08 -1.50
N LEU A 30 -33.32 -18.41 -1.91
CA LEU A 30 -34.46 -17.93 -1.13
C LEU A 30 -34.32 -16.52 -0.54
N LEU A 31 -34.63 -15.49 -1.35
CA LEU A 31 -35.75 -14.55 -1.14
C LEU A 31 -35.84 -13.57 -2.32
N SER A 32 -37.08 -13.32 -2.76
CA SER A 32 -37.51 -12.66 -4.00
C SER A 32 -37.52 -11.11 -3.90
N PRO A 33 -37.98 -10.31 -4.89
CA PRO A 33 -37.18 -9.26 -5.50
C PRO A 33 -37.86 -7.89 -5.37
N SER A 34 -37.39 -7.00 -4.51
CA SER A 34 -37.80 -5.60 -4.57
C SER A 34 -36.82 -4.72 -3.83
N THR A 35 -35.94 -4.08 -4.57
CA THR A 35 -35.41 -2.73 -4.29
C THR A 35 -34.47 -2.38 -5.44
N THR A 36 -35.09 -1.86 -6.49
CA THR A 36 -34.45 -1.14 -7.57
C THR A 36 -33.85 0.15 -7.01
N LEU A 37 -32.71 0.05 -6.33
CA LEU A 37 -31.79 1.18 -6.17
C LEU A 37 -30.40 0.66 -6.48
N CYS A 38 -30.16 0.65 -7.80
CA CYS A 38 -28.90 0.64 -8.51
C CYS A 38 -27.75 1.14 -7.63
N SER A 39 -27.20 0.24 -6.82
CA SER A 39 -26.02 0.51 -6.03
C SER A 39 -24.87 0.46 -7.02
N LEU A 40 -24.53 1.64 -7.52
CA LEU A 40 -23.28 1.94 -8.21
C LEU A 40 -22.10 1.62 -7.27
N PHE A 41 -21.91 0.36 -6.92
CA PHE A 41 -20.69 -0.17 -6.35
C PHE A 41 -19.67 -0.17 -7.50
N VAL A 42 -19.09 1.01 -7.70
CA VAL A 42 -17.92 1.24 -8.54
C VAL A 42 -16.78 0.41 -7.94
N PHE A 43 -16.70 -0.85 -8.34
CA PHE A 43 -15.54 -1.71 -8.14
C PHE A 43 -14.41 -1.08 -8.96
N ARG A 44 -13.68 -0.15 -8.36
CA ARG A 44 -12.54 0.53 -8.98
C ARG A 44 -11.48 -0.55 -9.24
N SER A 45 -11.47 -1.11 -10.45
CA SER A 45 -10.43 -2.02 -10.91
C SER A 45 -9.06 -1.41 -10.64
N PHE A 46 -8.28 -2.03 -9.76
CA PHE A 46 -6.85 -1.83 -9.73
C PHE A 46 -6.33 -2.21 -11.12
N ARG A 47 -6.02 -1.21 -11.97
CA ARG A 47 -5.31 -1.44 -13.22
C ARG A 47 -3.96 -2.07 -12.87
N LYS A 48 -3.92 -3.40 -12.85
CA LYS A 48 -2.74 -4.23 -12.70
C LYS A 48 -1.92 -3.95 -13.96
N ARG A 49 -1.00 -2.98 -13.88
CA ARG A 49 -0.10 -2.64 -14.98
C ARG A 49 0.59 -3.93 -15.41
N LYS A 50 0.23 -4.44 -16.60
CA LYS A 50 0.87 -5.57 -17.27
C LYS A 50 2.37 -5.26 -17.29
N ARG A 51 3.18 -6.05 -16.59
CA ARG A 51 4.63 -5.84 -16.47
C ARG A 51 5.32 -7.11 -16.93
N GLU A 52 6.32 -6.89 -17.77
CA GLU A 52 7.04 -7.85 -18.60
C GLU A 52 7.13 -9.26 -18.02
N GLU A 53 6.42 -10.15 -18.72
CA GLU A 53 6.52 -11.60 -18.62
C GLU A 53 7.94 -11.98 -19.03
N GLY A 54 8.78 -12.37 -18.08
CA GLY A 54 10.17 -12.77 -18.35
C GLY A 54 11.12 -12.71 -17.16
N LYS A 55 10.74 -12.03 -16.06
CA LYS A 55 11.58 -11.91 -14.86
C LYS A 55 10.91 -12.46 -13.60
N GLY A 56 10.63 -13.76 -13.56
CA GLY A 56 10.17 -14.47 -12.35
C GLY A 56 9.00 -13.83 -11.58
N PRO A 57 8.71 -14.29 -10.36
CA PRO A 57 7.73 -13.65 -9.49
C PRO A 57 8.22 -12.25 -9.06
N TYR A 58 7.41 -11.23 -9.31
CA TYR A 58 7.74 -9.84 -8.97
C TYR A 58 7.65 -9.61 -7.46
N VAL A 59 8.82 -9.58 -6.81
CA VAL A 59 8.96 -9.27 -5.37
C VAL A 59 8.95 -7.76 -5.14
N LYS A 60 8.05 -7.25 -4.28
CA LYS A 60 7.96 -5.83 -3.93
C LYS A 60 9.09 -5.41 -2.99
N LYS A 61 9.48 -4.12 -3.02
CA LYS A 61 10.38 -3.56 -2.01
C LYS A 61 9.74 -3.65 -0.62
N PRO A 62 10.54 -3.93 0.43
CA PRO A 62 10.08 -3.85 1.81
C PRO A 62 9.48 -2.46 2.11
N PRO A 63 8.43 -2.41 2.95
CA PRO A 63 7.79 -1.15 3.32
C PRO A 63 8.78 -0.24 4.04
N ASN A 64 8.74 1.05 3.74
CA ASN A 64 9.48 2.04 4.53
C ASN A 64 8.65 2.49 5.74
N ALA A 65 9.27 3.24 6.66
CA ALA A 65 8.64 3.77 7.87
C ALA A 65 7.30 4.49 7.60
N PHE A 66 7.26 5.33 6.55
CA PHE A 66 6.03 6.05 6.18
C PHE A 66 4.96 5.11 5.64
N MET A 67 5.32 4.09 4.87
CA MET A 67 4.38 3.10 4.35
C MET A 67 3.79 2.23 5.47
N LEU A 68 4.54 1.99 6.55
CA LEU A 68 4.02 1.34 7.76
C LEU A 68 3.00 2.23 8.47
N PHE A 69 3.33 3.51 8.67
CA PHE A 69 2.39 4.49 9.23
C PHE A 69 1.12 4.69 8.38
N LEU A 70 1.27 4.74 7.05
CA LEU A 70 0.13 4.82 6.14
C LEU A 70 -0.81 3.60 6.25
N LYS A 71 -0.31 2.42 6.63
CA LYS A 71 -1.17 1.24 6.78
C LYS A 71 -2.13 1.37 7.97
N SER A 72 -1.69 1.95 9.08
CA SER A 72 -2.53 2.11 10.27
C SER A 72 -3.50 3.29 10.12
N GLU A 73 -2.96 4.48 9.84
CA GLU A 73 -3.73 5.74 10.00
C GLU A 73 -4.56 6.15 8.79
N ARG A 74 -4.30 5.59 7.60
CA ARG A 74 -4.91 6.11 6.38
C ARG A 74 -6.43 5.99 6.38
N LYS A 75 -6.99 4.91 6.93
CA LYS A 75 -8.44 4.73 7.04
C LYS A 75 -9.03 5.70 8.06
N THR A 76 -8.41 5.78 9.25
CA THR A 76 -8.78 6.72 10.31
C THR A 76 -8.82 8.16 9.80
N VAL A 77 -7.77 8.64 9.12
CA VAL A 77 -7.72 10.01 8.58
C VAL A 77 -8.71 10.23 7.44
N GLN A 78 -8.97 9.20 6.63
CA GLN A 78 -9.96 9.29 5.57
C GLN A 78 -11.39 9.43 6.14
N GLU A 79 -11.67 8.80 7.27
CA GLU A 79 -12.94 8.91 8.00
C GLU A 79 -13.04 10.24 8.76
N GLU A 80 -12.00 10.65 9.50
CA GLU A 80 -11.93 11.93 10.22
C GLU A 80 -12.20 13.14 9.30
N LEU A 81 -11.57 13.14 8.13
CA LEU A 81 -11.65 14.27 7.20
C LEU A 81 -12.75 14.10 6.15
N GLY A 82 -13.27 12.88 5.94
CA GLY A 82 -14.20 12.57 4.85
C GLY A 82 -13.62 12.75 3.44
N ILE A 83 -12.30 12.95 3.31
CA ILE A 83 -11.64 13.27 2.04
C ILE A 83 -11.17 11.99 1.35
N ARG A 84 -11.66 11.72 0.14
CA ARG A 84 -11.19 10.60 -0.71
C ARG A 84 -9.90 10.92 -1.49
N ASN A 85 -9.46 12.17 -1.48
CA ASN A 85 -8.27 12.62 -2.20
C ASN A 85 -6.99 12.21 -1.45
N SER A 86 -6.27 11.24 -2.01
CA SER A 86 -5.04 10.72 -1.41
C SER A 86 -3.92 11.75 -1.28
N ALA A 87 -3.90 12.79 -2.12
CA ALA A 87 -2.88 13.84 -2.02
C ALA A 87 -3.06 14.69 -0.75
N ALA A 88 -4.32 15.04 -0.43
CA ALA A 88 -4.65 15.76 0.79
C ALA A 88 -4.38 14.90 2.04
N ILE A 89 -4.80 13.63 2.01
CA ILE A 89 -4.51 12.67 3.10
C ILE A 89 -3.00 12.53 3.34
N ASN A 90 -2.22 12.36 2.27
CA ASN A 90 -0.77 12.22 2.39
C ASN A 90 -0.09 13.48 2.95
N LYS A 91 -0.66 14.67 2.71
CA LYS A 91 -0.15 15.92 3.29
C LYS A 91 -0.29 15.89 4.82
N VAL A 92 -1.49 15.62 5.32
CA VAL A 92 -1.76 15.52 6.77
C VAL A 92 -0.94 14.41 7.42
N LEU A 93 -0.83 13.25 6.77
CA LEU A 93 -0.06 12.14 7.31
C LEU A 93 1.45 12.44 7.34
N SER A 94 1.98 13.18 6.36
CA SER A 94 3.39 13.56 6.34
C SER A 94 3.77 14.45 7.54
N GLU A 95 2.86 15.33 7.97
CA GLU A 95 3.05 16.17 9.16
C GLU A 95 3.00 15.32 10.44
N ARG A 96 2.05 14.39 10.56
CA ARG A 96 1.89 13.52 11.75
C ARG A 96 3.05 12.52 11.93
N VAL A 97 3.71 12.08 10.87
CA VAL A 97 4.82 11.10 10.93
C VAL A 97 6.06 11.64 11.61
N GLN A 98 6.27 12.96 11.56
CA GLN A 98 7.52 13.56 12.02
C GLN A 98 7.86 13.18 13.46
N ASN A 99 6.85 13.12 14.34
CA ASN A 99 7.01 12.79 15.75
C ASN A 99 7.16 11.28 16.03
N LYS A 100 6.72 10.42 15.11
CA LYS A 100 6.74 8.95 15.28
C LYS A 100 7.78 8.27 14.40
N ARG A 101 8.61 9.08 13.71
CA ARG A 101 9.48 8.62 12.63
C ARG A 101 10.47 7.55 13.08
N GLU A 102 11.05 7.71 14.26
CA GLU A 102 12.09 6.82 14.80
C GLU A 102 11.53 5.41 15.06
N LEU A 103 10.35 5.32 15.67
CA LEU A 103 9.66 4.05 15.95
C LEU A 103 9.44 3.25 14.66
N PHE A 104 8.88 3.89 13.64
CA PHE A 104 8.61 3.24 12.36
C PHE A 104 9.88 3.00 11.52
N GLN A 105 10.97 3.74 11.77
CA GLN A 105 12.26 3.48 11.13
C GLN A 105 12.90 2.20 11.64
N ALA A 106 12.85 1.96 12.96
CA ALA A 106 13.32 0.70 13.54
C ALA A 106 12.53 -0.49 12.97
N GLU A 107 11.20 -0.40 12.91
CA GLU A 107 10.35 -1.45 12.33
C GLU A 107 10.63 -1.66 10.82
N ALA A 108 10.82 -0.59 10.06
CA ALA A 108 11.17 -0.68 8.65
C ALA A 108 12.54 -1.32 8.42
N GLN A 109 13.48 -1.15 9.34
CA GLN A 109 14.78 -1.80 9.26
C GLN A 109 14.64 -3.30 9.49
N ILE A 110 13.89 -3.70 10.52
CA ILE A 110 13.60 -5.11 10.80
C ILE A 110 12.95 -5.78 9.57
N GLU A 111 11.95 -5.15 8.97
CA GLU A 111 11.30 -5.65 7.75
C GLU A 111 12.25 -5.74 6.54
N ALA A 112 13.19 -4.80 6.42
CA ALA A 112 14.21 -4.86 5.38
C ALA A 112 15.17 -6.03 5.58
N ASP A 113 15.56 -6.31 6.83
CA ASP A 113 16.47 -7.41 7.19
C ASP A 113 15.80 -8.77 6.96
N ILE A 114 14.52 -8.93 7.38
CA ILE A 114 13.70 -10.11 7.09
C ILE A 114 13.59 -10.32 5.56
N HIS A 115 13.32 -9.25 4.82
CA HIS A 115 13.20 -9.33 3.37
C HIS A 115 14.52 -9.76 2.71
N ALA A 116 15.65 -9.24 3.19
CA ALA A 116 16.97 -9.61 2.70
C ALA A 116 17.27 -11.09 2.95
N LEU A 117 16.93 -11.60 4.14
CA LEU A 117 17.09 -13.01 4.49
C LEU A 117 16.22 -13.93 3.62
N ASN A 118 14.96 -13.56 3.41
CA ASN A 118 14.00 -14.36 2.64
C ASN A 118 14.21 -14.30 1.12
N ASN A 119 14.87 -13.26 0.62
CA ASN A 119 15.05 -13.02 -0.82
C ASN A 119 16.53 -12.81 -1.17
N PRO A 120 17.36 -13.86 -1.11
CA PRO A 120 18.75 -13.78 -1.52
C PRO A 120 18.84 -13.34 -2.99
N GLY A 121 19.74 -12.41 -3.30
CA GLY A 121 19.93 -11.89 -4.67
C GLY A 121 18.89 -10.87 -5.13
N TRP A 122 17.91 -10.48 -4.29
CA TRP A 122 17.00 -9.40 -4.63
C TRP A 122 17.72 -8.05 -4.64
N SER A 123 17.56 -7.29 -5.73
CA SER A 123 18.11 -5.95 -5.88
C SER A 123 17.07 -4.96 -6.42
N ASN A 124 17.00 -3.79 -5.79
CA ASN A 124 16.15 -2.69 -6.24
C ASN A 124 16.35 -2.36 -7.73
N LYS A 125 17.60 -2.40 -8.22
CA LYS A 125 17.95 -2.06 -9.60
C LYS A 125 17.44 -3.10 -10.62
N ALA A 126 17.45 -4.37 -10.23
CA ALA A 126 16.95 -5.47 -11.06
C ALA A 126 15.41 -5.49 -11.09
N ASN A 127 14.77 -5.12 -9.97
CA ASN A 127 13.33 -5.22 -9.76
C ASN A 127 12.54 -3.98 -10.23
N TYR A 128 13.06 -2.78 -9.98
CA TYR A 128 12.47 -1.54 -10.48
C TYR A 128 13.04 -1.24 -11.85
N GLY A 129 12.39 -1.74 -12.90
CA GLY A 129 12.71 -1.39 -14.28
C GLY A 129 12.85 0.13 -14.47
N LYS A 130 13.80 0.54 -15.30
CA LYS A 130 14.11 1.96 -15.59
C LYS A 130 12.87 2.64 -16.17
N LYS A 131 12.12 3.35 -15.33
CA LYS A 131 11.06 4.25 -15.81
C LYS A 131 11.72 5.54 -16.28
N SER A 132 11.38 5.99 -17.48
CA SER A 132 11.72 7.34 -17.94
C SER A 132 11.24 8.35 -16.89
N LYS A 133 12.16 9.20 -16.40
CA LYS A 133 11.79 10.32 -15.52
C LYS A 133 10.94 11.27 -16.35
N LYS A 134 9.67 11.47 -15.98
CA LYS A 134 8.85 12.53 -16.56
C LYS A 134 9.58 13.86 -16.34
N SER A 135 9.80 14.63 -17.40
CA SER A 135 10.45 15.93 -17.31
C SER A 135 9.67 16.78 -16.31
N ARG A 136 10.37 17.33 -15.31
CA ARG A 136 9.82 18.38 -14.47
C ARG A 136 9.77 19.63 -15.33
N ILE A 137 8.70 19.80 -16.10
CA ILE A 137 8.40 21.10 -16.70
C ILE A 137 8.18 22.01 -15.51
N LYS A 138 9.19 22.83 -15.18
CA LYS A 138 9.00 23.93 -14.23
C LYS A 138 7.91 24.81 -14.82
N ALA A 139 6.94 25.20 -14.01
CA ALA A 139 5.97 26.21 -14.43
C ALA A 139 6.76 27.41 -14.99
N PRO A 140 6.38 27.97 -16.15
CA PRO A 140 7.04 29.15 -16.67
C PRO A 140 7.04 30.24 -15.59
N PRO A 141 8.13 31.02 -15.45
CA PRO A 141 8.18 32.12 -14.50
C PRO A 141 6.93 32.99 -14.67
N LEU A 142 6.25 33.28 -13.56
CA LEU A 142 5.15 34.24 -13.59
C LEU A 142 5.71 35.57 -14.12
N PRO A 143 4.96 36.30 -14.97
CA PRO A 143 5.36 37.63 -15.38
C PRO A 143 5.58 38.51 -14.12
N PRO A 144 6.58 39.40 -14.12
CA PRO A 144 6.82 40.29 -12.99
C PRO A 144 5.57 41.14 -12.73
N PRO A 145 5.28 41.49 -11.45
CA PRO A 145 4.19 42.41 -11.15
C PRO A 145 4.42 43.73 -11.90
N SER A 146 3.38 44.24 -12.54
CA SER A 146 3.39 45.57 -13.16
C SER A 146 3.66 46.61 -12.07
N CYS A 147 4.65 47.47 -12.31
CA CYS A 147 5.04 48.58 -11.44
C CYS A 147 3.87 49.51 -11.10
#